data_AF-A0A1C4KHG2-F1
#
_entry.id   AF-A0A1C4KHG2-F1
#
_cell.length_a   1.000
_cell.length_b   1.000
_cell.length_c   1.000
_cell.angle_alpha   90.00
_cell.angle_beta   90.00
_cell.angle_gamma   90.00
#
_symmetry.space_group_name_H-M   'P 1'
#
loop_
_entity.id
_entity.type
_entity.pdbx_description
1 polymer ?
#
loop_
_entity_poly.entity_id
_entity_poly.type
_entity_poly.pdbx_seq_one_letter_code
_entity_poly.pdbx_strand_id
1 'polypeptide(L)'
;RFLAAVVERATSGGTLFNPVRLNEVADALLSSVRADKGFGTDEILDLARAMRGFSPSSSEFVSMPLAPKGRHVPGIGDTLVWDAYRAKALFTALREDHPLAAHKPAAGPAPLPVDVPPQQISVRVLNGTGTAGEAERVAKALRATGFTATAGTGTTDPAARTTIAYDPGWDRSAKSLATAVPHAYLVPRKGLGATLEVTVGKDTPAVAKVRAEDPAQAPKENKYGAVRGDEVTCPR
;
A
#
# COMPACT_ATOMS: atom_id res chain seq x y z
N ARG A 1 2.88 -10.51 -20.81
CA ARG A 1 4.04 -11.43 -20.62
C ARG A 1 5.35 -10.80 -21.12
N PHE A 2 5.53 -10.60 -22.42
CA PHE A 2 6.75 -9.95 -22.95
C PHE A 2 7.09 -8.62 -22.25
N LEU A 3 6.13 -7.68 -22.18
CA LEU A 3 6.37 -6.37 -21.54
C LEU A 3 6.76 -6.48 -20.05
N ALA A 4 6.18 -7.42 -19.31
CA ALA A 4 6.55 -7.64 -17.91
C ALA A 4 7.99 -8.15 -17.77
N ALA A 5 8.42 -9.06 -18.65
CA ALA A 5 9.80 -9.53 -18.70
C ALA A 5 10.79 -8.42 -19.13
N VAL A 6 10.37 -7.51 -20.01
CA VAL A 6 11.17 -6.33 -20.36
C VAL A 6 11.35 -5.41 -19.15
N VAL A 7 10.28 -5.12 -18.41
CA VAL A 7 10.33 -4.33 -17.17
C VAL A 7 11.22 -4.99 -16.13
N GLU A 8 11.05 -6.29 -15.89
CA GLU A 8 11.88 -7.07 -14.99
C GLU A 8 13.36 -7.02 -15.41
N ARG A 9 13.67 -7.21 -16.70
CA ARG A 9 15.05 -7.16 -17.19
C ARG A 9 15.67 -5.76 -17.08
N ALA A 10 14.89 -4.71 -17.33
CA ALA A 10 15.34 -3.33 -17.19
C ALA A 10 15.64 -2.97 -15.72
N THR A 11 14.87 -3.52 -14.78
CA THR A 11 14.92 -3.17 -13.35
C THR A 11 15.82 -4.10 -12.51
N SER A 12 16.00 -5.37 -12.90
CA SER A 12 16.72 -6.40 -12.14
C SER A 12 18.25 -6.35 -12.25
N GLY A 13 18.80 -5.65 -13.24
CA GLY A 13 20.21 -5.78 -13.64
C GLY A 13 21.17 -4.69 -13.16
N GLY A 14 20.73 -3.71 -12.37
CA GLY A 14 21.56 -2.54 -12.06
C GLY A 14 21.81 -1.61 -13.26
N THR A 15 21.22 -1.91 -14.43
CA THR A 15 21.42 -1.21 -15.70
C THR A 15 20.89 0.23 -15.65
N LEU A 16 19.73 0.45 -15.00
CA LEU A 16 19.19 1.78 -14.71
C LEU A 16 20.03 2.58 -13.69
N PHE A 17 20.93 1.91 -12.96
CA PHE A 17 21.79 2.51 -11.95
C PHE A 17 23.23 2.74 -12.45
N ASN A 18 23.52 2.38 -13.71
CA ASN A 18 24.79 2.65 -14.37
C ASN A 18 24.58 3.63 -15.54
N PRO A 19 25.07 4.87 -15.46
CA PRO A 19 24.78 5.92 -16.45
C PRO A 19 25.33 5.61 -17.85
N VAL A 20 26.42 4.84 -17.96
CA VAL A 20 27.00 4.45 -19.25
C VAL A 20 26.12 3.41 -19.94
N ARG A 21 25.73 2.36 -19.22
CA ARG A 21 24.83 1.31 -19.75
C ARG A 21 23.43 1.85 -20.06
N LEU A 22 22.97 2.84 -19.29
CA LEU A 22 21.68 3.49 -19.54
C LEU A 22 21.69 4.23 -20.89
N ASN A 23 22.75 4.98 -21.18
CA ASN A 23 22.90 5.67 -22.47
C ASN A 23 23.00 4.69 -23.65
N GLU A 24 23.75 3.59 -23.51
CA GLU A 24 23.85 2.55 -24.56
C GLU A 24 22.47 1.92 -24.89
N VAL A 25 21.65 1.68 -23.86
CA VAL A 25 20.28 1.15 -24.04
C VAL A 25 19.37 2.21 -24.67
N ALA A 26 19.48 3.48 -24.27
CA ALA A 26 18.70 4.58 -24.83
C ALA A 26 19.00 4.77 -26.33
N ASP A 27 20.28 4.78 -26.72
CA ASP A 27 20.71 4.94 -28.11
C ASP A 27 20.25 3.78 -28.99
N ALA A 28 20.38 2.54 -28.51
CA ALA A 28 19.91 1.35 -29.23
C ALA A 28 18.37 1.26 -29.36
N LEU A 29 17.63 1.83 -28.40
CA LEU A 29 16.17 1.95 -28.49
C LEU A 29 15.76 3.01 -29.51
N LEU A 30 16.39 4.19 -29.48
CA LEU A 30 16.11 5.27 -30.43
C LEU A 30 16.46 4.90 -31.89
N SER A 31 17.44 4.00 -32.11
CA SER A 31 17.71 3.48 -33.46
C SER A 31 16.60 2.56 -33.99
N SER A 32 15.78 2.02 -33.10
CA SER A 32 14.79 0.97 -33.41
C SER A 32 13.34 1.45 -33.23
N VAL A 33 13.14 2.62 -32.64
CA VAL A 33 11.83 3.18 -32.29
C VAL A 33 11.73 4.60 -32.83
N ARG A 34 10.59 4.94 -33.45
CA ARG A 34 10.28 6.34 -33.76
C ARG A 34 9.66 7.00 -32.55
N ALA A 35 10.25 8.10 -32.10
CA ALA A 35 9.69 8.99 -31.10
C ALA A 35 9.24 10.31 -31.75
N ASP A 36 8.38 11.07 -31.05
CA ASP A 36 8.01 12.41 -31.46
C ASP A 36 9.23 13.35 -31.48
N LYS A 37 9.17 14.41 -32.30
CA LYS A 37 10.31 15.36 -32.45
C LYS A 37 10.77 16.00 -31.14
N GLY A 38 9.89 16.10 -30.15
CA GLY A 38 10.19 16.65 -28.82
C GLY A 38 10.54 15.59 -27.77
N PHE A 39 10.75 14.34 -28.16
CA PHE A 39 11.12 13.26 -27.25
C PHE A 39 12.49 12.71 -27.66
N GLY A 40 13.55 13.34 -27.15
CA GLY A 40 14.94 13.02 -27.41
C GLY A 40 15.61 12.32 -26.23
N THR A 41 16.94 12.41 -26.19
CA THR A 41 17.77 11.75 -25.16
C THR A 41 17.45 12.26 -23.76
N ASP A 42 17.23 13.55 -23.58
CA ASP A 42 16.98 14.15 -22.26
C ASP A 42 15.64 13.68 -21.67
N GLU A 43 14.58 13.62 -22.47
CA GLU A 43 13.27 13.10 -22.04
C GLU A 43 13.34 11.61 -21.68
N ILE A 44 14.15 10.82 -22.41
CA ILE A 44 14.39 9.41 -22.09
C ILE A 44 15.13 9.27 -20.76
N LEU A 45 16.10 10.13 -20.49
CA LEU A 45 16.82 10.14 -19.21
C LEU A 45 15.93 10.58 -18.05
N ASP A 46 15.04 11.56 -18.26
CA ASP A 46 14.02 11.95 -17.28
C ASP A 46 13.05 10.80 -16.99
N LEU A 47 12.58 10.11 -18.03
CA LEU A 47 11.74 8.92 -17.90
C LEU A 47 12.46 7.81 -17.14
N ALA A 48 13.71 7.50 -17.48
CA ALA A 48 14.51 6.50 -16.79
C ALA A 48 14.74 6.84 -15.31
N ARG A 49 14.92 8.14 -15.00
CA ARG A 49 15.02 8.63 -13.61
C ARG A 49 13.69 8.44 -12.86
N ALA A 50 12.55 8.77 -13.47
CA ALA A 50 11.23 8.55 -12.89
C ALA A 50 10.94 7.05 -12.65
N MET A 51 11.47 6.18 -13.51
CA MET A 51 11.30 4.72 -13.40
C MET A 51 12.24 4.05 -12.37
N ARG A 52 13.13 4.77 -11.70
CA ARG A 52 14.12 4.19 -10.75
C ARG A 52 13.48 3.41 -9.59
N GLY A 53 12.26 3.78 -9.19
CA GLY A 53 11.48 3.09 -8.16
C GLY A 53 10.51 2.03 -8.69
N PHE A 54 10.47 1.83 -10.01
CA PHE A 54 9.55 0.91 -10.66
C PHE A 54 10.09 -0.53 -10.60
N SER A 55 9.24 -1.47 -10.25
CA SER A 55 9.56 -2.90 -10.19
C SER A 55 8.41 -3.73 -10.78
N PRO A 56 8.62 -5.02 -11.06
CA PRO A 56 7.53 -5.91 -11.43
C PRO A 56 6.36 -5.89 -10.43
N SER A 57 6.64 -5.77 -9.13
CA SER A 57 5.61 -5.71 -8.08
C SER A 57 4.86 -4.37 -8.01
N SER A 58 5.42 -3.29 -8.54
CA SER A 58 4.74 -1.98 -8.67
C SER A 58 4.15 -1.75 -10.07
N SER A 59 4.07 -2.79 -10.91
CA SER A 59 3.62 -2.69 -12.29
C SER A 59 2.31 -3.44 -12.53
N GLU A 60 1.44 -2.86 -13.35
CA GLU A 60 0.16 -3.44 -13.74
C GLU A 60 0.05 -3.45 -15.27
N PHE A 61 -0.41 -4.57 -15.83
CA PHE A 61 -0.58 -4.75 -17.26
C PHE A 61 -2.04 -5.07 -17.56
N VAL A 62 -2.64 -4.31 -18.47
CA VAL A 62 -4.02 -4.49 -18.91
C VAL A 62 -4.09 -4.45 -20.43
N SER A 63 -4.97 -5.28 -21.01
CA SER A 63 -5.30 -5.19 -22.44
C SER A 63 -6.58 -4.38 -22.61
N MET A 64 -6.70 -3.66 -23.72
CA MET A 64 -7.91 -2.90 -24.01
C MET A 64 -9.14 -3.82 -23.98
N PRO A 65 -10.18 -3.51 -23.18
CA PRO A 65 -11.39 -4.31 -23.14
C PRO A 65 -12.07 -4.30 -24.51
N LEU A 66 -12.23 -5.48 -25.10
CA LEU A 66 -12.88 -5.66 -26.39
C LEU A 66 -14.31 -6.17 -26.21
N ALA A 67 -15.20 -5.74 -27.09
CA ALA A 67 -16.53 -6.31 -27.22
C ALA A 67 -16.42 -7.77 -27.71
N PRO A 68 -17.41 -8.64 -27.40
CA PRO A 68 -17.36 -10.05 -27.78
C PRO A 68 -17.29 -10.30 -29.29
N LYS A 69 -17.71 -9.33 -30.10
CA LYS A 69 -17.70 -9.41 -31.56
C LYS A 69 -17.00 -8.18 -32.13
N GLY A 70 -16.10 -8.42 -33.07
CA GLY A 70 -15.56 -7.38 -33.95
C GLY A 70 -16.60 -6.92 -34.97
N ARG A 71 -16.18 -6.02 -35.84
CA ARG A 71 -17.00 -5.49 -36.94
C ARG A 71 -16.23 -5.51 -38.24
N HIS A 72 -16.86 -6.00 -39.30
CA HIS A 72 -16.32 -5.84 -40.64
C HIS A 72 -16.55 -4.41 -41.15
N VAL A 73 -15.51 -3.78 -41.66
CA VAL A 73 -15.59 -2.46 -42.29
C VAL A 73 -15.27 -2.60 -43.78
N PRO A 74 -16.21 -2.29 -44.70
CA PRO A 74 -15.99 -2.41 -46.13
C PRO A 74 -14.74 -1.67 -46.59
N GLY A 75 -13.89 -2.34 -47.36
CA GLY A 75 -12.62 -1.79 -47.86
C GLY A 75 -11.45 -1.79 -46.86
N ILE A 76 -11.68 -2.17 -45.59
CA ILE A 76 -10.63 -2.27 -44.56
C ILE A 76 -10.48 -3.72 -44.07
N GLY A 77 -11.59 -4.40 -43.79
CA GLY A 77 -11.61 -5.76 -43.25
C GLY A 77 -12.18 -5.83 -41.83
N ASP A 78 -11.81 -6.88 -41.10
CA ASP A 78 -12.32 -7.11 -39.74
C ASP A 78 -11.60 -6.23 -38.71
N THR A 79 -12.39 -5.55 -37.89
CA THR A 79 -11.91 -4.61 -36.88
C THR A 79 -12.33 -5.04 -35.49
N LEU A 80 -11.44 -4.79 -34.52
CA LEU A 80 -11.75 -4.97 -33.11
C LEU A 80 -12.59 -3.80 -32.61
N VAL A 81 -13.62 -4.10 -31.84
CA VAL A 81 -14.49 -3.09 -31.21
C VAL A 81 -14.21 -3.08 -29.73
N TRP A 82 -14.02 -1.90 -29.13
CA TRP A 82 -13.87 -1.79 -27.68
C TRP A 82 -15.20 -2.05 -26.97
N ASP A 83 -15.13 -2.70 -25.81
CA ASP A 83 -16.25 -2.70 -24.88
C ASP A 83 -16.36 -1.29 -24.29
N ALA A 84 -17.34 -0.51 -24.75
CA ALA A 84 -17.46 0.90 -24.40
C ALA A 84 -17.60 1.13 -22.88
N TYR A 85 -18.29 0.24 -22.17
CA TYR A 85 -18.48 0.38 -20.73
C TYR A 85 -17.18 0.08 -19.98
N ARG A 86 -16.54 -1.04 -20.28
CA ARG A 86 -15.29 -1.46 -19.62
C ARG A 86 -14.13 -0.55 -20.00
N ALA A 87 -14.04 -0.09 -21.25
CA ALA A 87 -13.04 0.86 -21.69
C ALA A 87 -13.22 2.22 -20.98
N LYS A 88 -14.45 2.73 -20.87
CA LYS A 88 -14.72 3.97 -20.11
C LYS A 88 -14.30 3.83 -18.65
N ALA A 89 -14.62 2.70 -18.01
CA ALA A 89 -14.21 2.43 -16.64
C ALA A 89 -12.68 2.37 -16.49
N LEU A 90 -11.97 1.72 -17.42
CA LEU A 90 -10.51 1.67 -17.45
C LEU A 90 -9.90 3.08 -17.57
N PHE A 91 -10.36 3.90 -18.52
CA PHE A 91 -9.82 5.26 -18.69
C PHE A 91 -10.17 6.19 -17.52
N THR A 92 -11.34 6.02 -16.89
CA THR A 92 -11.65 6.75 -15.65
C THR A 92 -10.67 6.37 -14.54
N ALA A 93 -10.40 5.07 -14.34
CA ALA A 93 -9.44 4.62 -13.34
C ALA A 93 -8.03 5.16 -13.59
N LEU A 94 -7.56 5.14 -14.85
CA LEU A 94 -6.27 5.73 -15.23
C LEU A 94 -6.20 7.24 -14.94
N ARG A 95 -7.28 7.98 -15.21
CA ARG A 95 -7.34 9.44 -14.97
C ARG A 95 -7.39 9.79 -13.49
N GLU A 96 -8.04 8.96 -12.69
CA GLU A 96 -8.19 9.13 -11.23
C GLU A 96 -7.05 8.49 -10.43
N ASP A 97 -6.04 7.94 -11.11
CA ASP A 97 -4.90 7.22 -10.50
C ASP A 97 -5.35 6.07 -9.57
N HIS A 98 -6.39 5.35 -9.98
CA HIS A 98 -6.91 4.20 -9.25
C HIS A 98 -6.24 2.89 -9.68
N PRO A 99 -5.89 1.99 -8.75
CA PRO A 99 -5.29 0.69 -9.07
C PRO A 99 -6.16 -0.14 -10.02
N LEU A 100 -5.53 -0.76 -11.03
CA LEU A 100 -6.19 -1.62 -12.02
C LEU A 100 -6.16 -3.09 -11.61
N ALA A 101 -5.09 -3.53 -10.94
CA ALA A 101 -5.01 -4.90 -10.45
C ALA A 101 -5.45 -4.97 -8.98
N ALA A 102 -6.08 -6.09 -8.61
CA ALA A 102 -6.37 -6.35 -7.21
C ALA A 102 -5.05 -6.59 -6.46
N HIS A 103 -4.76 -5.77 -5.44
CA HIS A 103 -3.60 -6.01 -4.60
C HIS A 103 -3.93 -7.15 -3.64
N LYS A 104 -3.44 -8.37 -3.91
CA LYS A 104 -3.54 -9.46 -2.94
C LYS A 104 -2.61 -9.14 -1.77
N PRO A 105 -3.10 -8.87 -0.55
CA PRO A 105 -2.21 -8.64 0.58
C PRO A 105 -1.32 -9.87 0.76
N ALA A 106 -0.05 -9.64 1.11
CA ALA A 106 0.86 -10.72 1.49
C ALA A 106 0.19 -11.65 2.51
N ALA A 107 0.40 -12.96 2.38
CA ALA A 107 -0.24 -13.97 3.23
C ALA A 107 -0.09 -13.64 4.72
N GLY A 108 -1.20 -13.27 5.34
CA GLY A 108 -1.30 -12.82 6.74
C GLY A 108 -2.68 -12.20 6.96
N PRO A 109 -3.11 -12.00 8.23
CA PRO A 109 -4.34 -11.28 8.51
C PRO A 109 -4.30 -9.89 7.86
N ALA A 110 -5.30 -9.57 7.04
CA ALA A 110 -5.39 -8.25 6.43
C ALA A 110 -5.41 -7.17 7.53
N PRO A 111 -4.65 -6.06 7.40
CA PRO A 111 -4.71 -4.98 8.37
C PRO A 111 -6.13 -4.43 8.48
N LEU A 112 -6.62 -4.27 9.71
CA LEU A 112 -7.95 -3.75 9.97
C LEU A 112 -8.01 -2.26 9.63
N PRO A 113 -9.05 -1.81 8.90
CA PRO A 113 -9.23 -0.40 8.58
C PRO A 113 -9.50 0.43 9.85
N VAL A 114 -8.90 1.62 9.94
CA VAL A 114 -9.13 2.60 11.00
C VAL A 114 -9.30 4.01 10.44
N ASP A 115 -10.13 4.81 11.11
CA ASP A 115 -10.47 6.18 10.67
C ASP A 115 -9.29 7.16 10.84
N VAL A 116 -8.54 7.06 11.94
CA VAL A 116 -7.37 7.92 12.18
C VAL A 116 -6.08 7.15 11.84
N PRO A 117 -5.21 7.70 10.97
CA PRO A 117 -3.93 7.05 10.63
C PRO A 117 -3.08 6.78 11.87
N PRO A 118 -2.52 5.55 12.04
CA PRO A 118 -1.70 5.20 13.19
C PRO A 118 -0.55 6.18 13.47
N GLN A 119 0.05 6.73 12.41
CA GLN A 119 1.18 7.66 12.49
C GLN A 119 0.83 8.98 13.20
N GLN A 120 -0.46 9.35 13.21
CA GLN A 120 -0.95 10.55 13.88
C GLN A 120 -1.31 10.31 15.36
N ILE A 121 -1.26 9.06 15.84
CA ILE A 121 -1.69 8.68 17.18
C ILE A 121 -0.46 8.48 18.06
N SER A 122 -0.30 9.36 19.06
CA SER A 122 0.74 9.25 20.09
C SER A 122 0.26 8.38 21.25
N VAL A 123 1.05 7.36 21.61
CA VAL A 123 0.69 6.37 22.62
C VAL A 123 1.78 6.26 23.68
N ARG A 124 1.40 6.30 24.95
CA ARG A 124 2.25 5.95 26.09
C ARG A 124 1.79 4.60 26.65
N VAL A 125 2.66 3.60 26.63
CA VAL A 125 2.37 2.26 27.11
C VAL A 125 2.92 2.10 28.52
N LEU A 126 2.04 1.89 29.48
CA LEU A 126 2.37 1.63 30.88
C LEU A 126 2.27 0.14 31.19
N ASN A 127 3.12 -0.31 32.10
CA ASN A 127 3.13 -1.70 32.56
C ASN A 127 2.28 -1.85 33.82
N GLY A 128 1.16 -2.56 33.72
CA GLY A 128 0.30 -2.94 34.84
C GLY A 128 0.37 -4.43 35.20
N THR A 129 1.28 -5.22 34.62
CA THR A 129 1.32 -6.69 34.80
C THR A 129 2.19 -7.12 35.97
N GLY A 130 3.16 -6.29 36.36
CA GLY A 130 4.25 -6.64 37.29
C GLY A 130 5.43 -7.37 36.63
N THR A 131 5.30 -7.78 35.37
CA THR A 131 6.37 -8.44 34.59
C THR A 131 7.22 -7.40 33.88
N ALA A 132 8.52 -7.37 34.12
CA ALA A 132 9.42 -6.43 33.46
C ALA A 132 9.40 -6.57 31.93
N GLY A 133 9.43 -5.44 31.20
CA GLY A 133 9.54 -5.42 29.73
C GLY A 133 8.23 -5.49 28.95
N GLU A 134 7.09 -5.75 29.59
CA GLU A 134 5.79 -5.86 28.90
C GLU A 134 5.36 -4.59 28.16
N ALA A 135 5.55 -3.42 28.79
CA ALA A 135 5.26 -2.14 28.14
C ALA A 135 6.09 -1.92 26.87
N GLU A 136 7.38 -2.29 26.88
CA GLU A 136 8.24 -2.14 25.71
C GLU A 136 7.89 -3.16 24.61
N ARG A 137 7.52 -4.39 24.98
CA ARG A 137 7.04 -5.41 24.04
C ARG A 137 5.82 -4.89 23.26
N VAL A 138 4.82 -4.35 23.97
CA VAL A 138 3.60 -3.81 23.36
C VAL A 138 3.89 -2.52 22.59
N ALA A 139 4.72 -1.61 23.13
CA ALA A 139 5.13 -0.40 22.42
C ALA A 139 5.86 -0.74 21.10
N LYS A 140 6.76 -1.73 21.10
CA LYS A 140 7.42 -2.21 19.88
C LYS A 140 6.42 -2.77 18.87
N ALA A 141 5.43 -3.54 19.32
CA ALA A 141 4.40 -4.07 18.44
C ALA A 141 3.50 -2.97 17.85
N LEU A 142 3.15 -1.95 18.64
CA LEU A 142 2.41 -0.77 18.16
C LEU A 142 3.22 0.08 17.18
N ARG A 143 4.54 0.24 17.40
CA ARG A 143 5.42 0.91 16.42
C ARG A 143 5.47 0.14 15.10
N ALA A 144 5.50 -1.19 15.16
CA ALA A 144 5.48 -2.04 13.97
C ALA A 144 4.18 -1.92 13.15
N THR A 145 3.09 -1.41 13.75
CA THR A 145 1.83 -1.09 13.06
C THR A 145 1.69 0.39 12.69
N GLY A 146 2.70 1.21 12.99
CA GLY A 146 2.80 2.62 12.57
C GLY A 146 2.42 3.64 13.64
N PHE A 147 2.08 3.22 14.87
CA PHE A 147 1.79 4.16 15.96
C PHE A 147 3.05 4.83 16.50
N THR A 148 2.92 6.07 16.96
CA THR A 148 3.97 6.77 17.71
C THR A 148 3.92 6.34 19.18
N ALA A 149 4.38 5.12 19.47
CA ALA A 149 4.31 4.55 20.82
C ALA A 149 5.62 4.74 21.63
N THR A 150 5.49 4.98 22.94
CA THR A 150 6.60 5.07 23.90
C THR A 150 6.30 4.20 25.12
N ALA A 151 7.28 3.46 25.64
CA ALA A 151 7.10 2.76 26.91
C ALA A 151 7.35 3.72 28.07
N GLY A 152 6.43 3.73 29.03
CA GLY A 152 6.56 4.43 30.30
C GLY A 152 6.95 3.48 31.43
N THR A 153 7.34 4.07 32.56
CA THR A 153 7.54 3.36 33.82
C THR A 153 6.18 2.97 34.43
N GLY A 154 6.08 1.77 35.01
CA GLY A 154 4.82 1.13 35.41
C GLY A 154 3.96 1.88 36.44
N THR A 155 2.72 1.41 36.62
CA THR A 155 1.76 1.90 37.61
C THR A 155 1.97 1.21 38.96
N THR A 156 1.53 1.84 40.06
CA THR A 156 1.63 1.25 41.41
C THR A 156 0.65 0.09 41.65
N ASP A 157 -0.41 -0.02 40.84
CA ASP A 157 -1.44 -1.06 40.98
C ASP A 157 -1.45 -2.04 39.79
N PRO A 158 -1.47 -3.36 40.05
CA PRO A 158 -1.62 -4.36 39.01
C PRO A 158 -2.99 -4.28 38.30
N ALA A 159 -2.98 -4.16 36.98
CA ALA A 159 -4.19 -4.14 36.15
C ALA A 159 -4.56 -5.57 35.72
N ALA A 160 -5.79 -6.00 36.03
CA ALA A 160 -6.29 -7.30 35.59
C ALA A 160 -6.57 -7.36 34.08
N ARG A 161 -6.89 -6.22 33.46
CA ARG A 161 -7.23 -6.08 32.04
C ARG A 161 -6.52 -4.88 31.44
N THR A 162 -6.28 -4.93 30.14
CA THR A 162 -5.69 -3.82 29.39
C THR A 162 -6.70 -2.70 29.22
N THR A 163 -6.27 -1.47 29.49
CA THR A 163 -7.10 -0.27 29.34
C THR A 163 -6.42 0.77 28.44
N ILE A 164 -7.23 1.57 27.75
CA ILE A 164 -6.79 2.69 26.93
C ILE A 164 -7.46 3.94 27.52
N ALA A 165 -6.70 4.73 28.26
CA ALA A 165 -7.13 6.03 28.71
C ALA A 165 -6.95 7.07 27.60
N TYR A 166 -7.97 7.89 27.37
CA TYR A 166 -7.97 8.91 26.33
C TYR A 166 -8.76 10.15 26.78
N ASP A 167 -8.40 11.32 26.28
CA ASP A 167 -9.25 12.50 26.44
C ASP A 167 -10.46 12.41 25.51
N PRO A 168 -11.71 12.71 25.95
CA PRO A 168 -12.90 12.63 25.10
C PRO A 168 -12.81 13.35 23.75
N GLY A 169 -11.97 14.40 23.62
CA GLY A 169 -11.71 15.07 22.34
C GLY A 169 -10.97 14.21 21.30
N TRP A 170 -10.44 13.06 21.71
CA TRP A 170 -9.63 12.13 20.90
C TRP A 170 -10.31 10.76 20.72
N ASP A 171 -11.65 10.69 20.80
CA ASP A 171 -12.40 9.43 20.71
C ASP A 171 -12.09 8.61 19.43
N ARG A 172 -11.94 9.30 18.28
CA ARG A 172 -11.64 8.66 16.99
C ARG A 172 -10.26 7.99 17.00
N SER A 173 -9.27 8.64 17.59
CA SER A 173 -7.93 8.07 17.79
C SER A 173 -7.98 6.90 18.77
N ALA A 174 -8.79 6.99 19.82
CA ALA A 174 -8.96 5.92 20.81
C ALA A 174 -9.60 4.66 20.21
N LYS A 175 -10.64 4.84 19.38
CA LYS A 175 -11.27 3.74 18.63
C LYS A 175 -10.27 3.08 17.67
N SER A 176 -9.49 3.88 16.95
CA SER A 176 -8.44 3.39 16.03
C SER A 176 -7.37 2.56 16.77
N LEU A 177 -6.97 3.00 17.96
CA LEU A 177 -6.04 2.26 18.82
C LEU A 177 -6.68 0.99 19.42
N ALA A 178 -7.95 1.03 19.81
CA ALA A 178 -8.68 -0.14 20.32
C ALA A 178 -8.85 -1.25 19.26
N THR A 179 -8.93 -0.89 17.97
CA THR A 179 -8.88 -1.86 16.87
C THR A 179 -7.52 -2.58 16.81
N ALA A 180 -6.43 -1.88 17.10
CA ALA A 180 -5.08 -2.45 17.14
C ALA A 180 -4.80 -3.25 18.43
N VAL A 181 -5.49 -2.95 19.54
CA VAL A 181 -5.33 -3.62 20.83
C VAL A 181 -6.66 -4.29 21.21
N PRO A 182 -6.98 -5.46 20.63
CA PRO A 182 -8.24 -6.14 20.87
C PRO A 182 -8.45 -6.43 22.36
N HIS A 183 -9.70 -6.36 22.80
CA HIS A 183 -10.15 -6.55 24.19
C HIS A 183 -9.72 -5.46 25.19
N ALA A 184 -9.00 -4.42 24.75
CA ALA A 184 -8.71 -3.29 25.62
C ALA A 184 -9.96 -2.44 25.89
N TYR A 185 -10.13 -2.01 27.13
CA TYR A 185 -11.25 -1.17 27.54
C TYR A 185 -10.92 0.31 27.38
N LEU A 186 -11.77 1.05 26.69
CA LEU A 186 -11.66 2.50 26.56
C LEU A 186 -12.09 3.19 27.85
N VAL A 187 -11.22 4.03 28.41
CA VAL A 187 -11.47 4.78 29.65
C VAL A 187 -11.35 6.28 29.34
N PRO A 188 -12.47 7.03 29.23
CA PRO A 188 -12.40 8.47 29.02
C PRO A 188 -11.83 9.16 30.28
N ARG A 189 -10.79 9.97 30.10
CA ARG A 189 -10.12 10.76 31.15
C ARG A 189 -9.90 12.18 30.65
N LYS A 190 -10.73 13.12 31.11
CA LYS A 190 -10.64 14.53 30.74
C LYS A 190 -9.31 15.13 31.23
N GLY A 191 -8.63 15.89 30.38
CA GLY A 191 -7.36 16.55 30.70
C GLY A 191 -6.11 15.71 30.43
N LEU A 192 -6.24 14.52 29.82
CA LEU A 192 -5.10 13.69 29.43
C LEU A 192 -4.35 14.28 28.22
N GLY A 193 -5.03 15.05 27.38
CA GLY A 193 -4.49 15.66 26.17
C GLY A 193 -4.40 14.69 24.99
N ALA A 194 -3.47 14.95 24.07
CA ALA A 194 -3.35 14.26 22.79
C ALA A 194 -2.66 12.88 22.84
N THR A 195 -2.04 12.54 23.97
CA THR A 195 -1.35 11.24 24.14
C THR A 195 -2.29 10.24 24.80
N LEU A 196 -2.56 9.14 24.11
CA LEU A 196 -3.34 8.04 24.66
C LEU A 196 -2.47 7.20 25.58
N GLU A 197 -3.02 6.72 26.68
CA GLU A 197 -2.29 5.93 27.67
C GLU A 197 -2.83 4.50 27.68
N VAL A 198 -1.98 3.53 27.32
CA VAL A 198 -2.32 2.11 27.32
C VAL A 198 -1.73 1.49 28.57
N THR A 199 -2.57 1.05 29.51
CA THR A 199 -2.08 0.26 30.66
C THR A 199 -2.22 -1.22 30.34
N VAL A 200 -1.09 -1.91 30.19
CA VAL A 200 -1.05 -3.34 29.86
C VAL A 200 -1.45 -4.16 31.08
N GLY A 201 -2.54 -4.90 30.96
CA GLY A 201 -3.01 -5.82 32.00
C GLY A 201 -2.49 -7.24 31.84
N LYS A 202 -2.84 -8.11 32.79
CA LYS A 202 -2.47 -9.55 32.79
C LYS A 202 -3.02 -10.34 31.60
N ASP A 203 -3.94 -9.77 30.83
CA ASP A 203 -4.46 -10.30 29.59
C ASP A 203 -3.44 -10.24 28.43
N THR A 204 -2.31 -9.55 28.60
CA THR A 204 -1.17 -9.52 27.66
C THR A 204 -1.61 -9.41 26.19
N PRO A 205 -2.12 -8.24 25.77
CA PRO A 205 -2.79 -8.09 24.48
C PRO A 205 -1.82 -8.39 23.34
N ALA A 206 -2.33 -9.09 22.32
CA ALA A 206 -1.67 -9.21 21.04
C ALA A 206 -2.06 -8.01 20.16
N VAL A 207 -1.08 -7.31 19.60
CA VAL A 207 -1.36 -6.14 18.73
C VAL A 207 -1.74 -6.62 17.33
N ALA A 208 -2.95 -6.26 16.90
CA ALA A 208 -3.43 -6.47 15.54
C ALA A 208 -2.86 -5.41 14.58
N LYS A 209 -2.59 -5.81 13.34
CA LYS A 209 -2.19 -4.87 12.29
C LYS A 209 -3.40 -4.02 11.90
N VAL A 210 -3.20 -2.71 11.83
CA VAL A 210 -4.20 -1.73 11.36
C VAL A 210 -3.62 -0.89 10.23
N ARG A 211 -4.49 -0.33 9.41
CA ARG A 211 -4.12 0.66 8.39
C ARG A 211 -5.19 1.75 8.32
N ALA A 212 -4.78 2.97 8.00
CA ALA A 212 -5.74 4.02 7.68
C ALA A 212 -6.69 3.54 6.58
N GLU A 213 -7.98 3.86 6.72
CA GLU A 213 -8.90 3.70 5.60
C GLU A 213 -8.39 4.52 4.42
N ASP A 214 -7.99 3.81 3.38
CA ASP A 214 -7.70 4.40 2.09
C ASP A 214 -9.01 4.42 1.29
N PRO A 215 -9.59 5.60 0.97
CA PRO A 215 -10.75 5.70 0.11
C PRO A 215 -10.46 5.17 -1.31
N ALA A 216 -9.20 5.06 -1.73
CA ALA A 216 -8.76 4.52 -3.02
C ALA A 216 -8.43 3.01 -2.96
N GLN A 217 -9.15 2.24 -2.15
CA GLN A 217 -8.95 0.80 -2.05
C GLN A 217 -8.89 0.13 -3.43
N ALA A 218 -7.79 -0.58 -3.68
CA ALA A 218 -7.62 -1.45 -4.84
C ALA A 218 -8.88 -2.33 -4.99
N PRO A 219 -9.42 -2.46 -6.21
CA PRO A 219 -10.69 -3.14 -6.40
C PRO A 219 -10.61 -4.58 -5.89
N LYS A 220 -11.62 -4.99 -5.10
CA LYS A 220 -11.74 -6.36 -4.55
C LYS A 220 -11.79 -7.43 -5.65
N GLU A 221 -12.10 -7.02 -6.88
CA GLU A 221 -12.23 -7.87 -8.04
C GLU A 221 -11.45 -7.28 -9.22
N ASN A 222 -10.76 -8.13 -9.97
CA ASN A 222 -10.00 -7.75 -11.15
C ASN A 222 -10.93 -7.48 -12.36
N LYS A 223 -11.73 -6.40 -12.25
CA LYS A 223 -12.74 -6.00 -13.24
C LYS A 223 -12.15 -5.66 -14.62
N TYR A 224 -10.85 -5.35 -14.69
CA TYR A 224 -10.17 -4.97 -15.92
C TYR A 224 -9.39 -6.12 -16.57
N GLY A 225 -9.27 -7.28 -15.90
CA GLY A 225 -8.36 -8.34 -16.33
C GLY A 225 -6.88 -7.93 -16.27
N ALA A 226 -6.55 -6.95 -15.43
CA ALA A 226 -5.20 -6.45 -15.24
C ALA A 226 -4.37 -7.46 -14.42
N VAL A 227 -3.11 -7.65 -14.75
CA VAL A 227 -2.21 -8.55 -14.04
C VAL A 227 -1.02 -7.77 -13.52
N ARG A 228 -0.52 -8.11 -12.33
CA ARG A 228 0.70 -7.48 -11.81
C ARG A 228 1.94 -8.08 -12.47
N GLY A 229 3.01 -7.30 -12.61
CA GLY A 229 4.23 -7.77 -13.26
C GLY A 229 4.86 -8.99 -12.57
N ASP A 230 4.85 -9.02 -11.24
CA ASP A 230 5.35 -10.13 -10.42
C ASP A 230 4.52 -11.42 -10.56
N GLU A 231 3.22 -11.32 -10.85
CA GLU A 231 2.36 -12.47 -11.16
C GLU A 231 2.64 -13.06 -12.55
N VAL A 232 3.19 -12.24 -13.46
CA VAL A 232 3.44 -12.62 -14.84
C VAL A 232 4.82 -13.26 -15.02
N THR A 233 5.81 -12.85 -14.22
CA THR A 233 7.21 -13.30 -14.33
C THR A 233 7.52 -14.52 -13.46
N CYS A 234 6.80 -14.73 -12.35
CA CYS A 234 6.93 -15.96 -11.56
C CYS A 234 5.95 -17.04 -12.06
N PRO A 235 6.42 -18.17 -12.63
CA PRO A 235 5.54 -19.33 -12.81
C PRO A 235 5.19 -19.90 -11.43
N ARG A 236 3.91 -20.21 -11.21
CA ARG A 236 3.47 -21.02 -10.06
C ARG A 236 4.01 -22.44 -10.16
#